data_AF-A0A8H3GJF0-F1
#
_entry.id   AF-A0A8H3GJF0-F1
#
_cell.length_a   1.000
_cell.length_b   1.000
_cell.length_c   1.000
_cell.angle_alpha   90.00
_cell.angle_beta   90.00
_cell.angle_gamma   90.00
#
_symmetry.space_group_name_H-M   'P 1'
#
loop_
_entity.id
_entity.type
_entity.pdbx_description
1 polymer ?
#
loop_
_entity_poly.entity_id
_entity_poly.type
_entity_poly.pdbx_seq_one_letter_code
_entity_poly.pdbx_strand_id
1 'polypeptide(L)'
;MVNTDHLEVSTTVPIGQWVTCTGGWGCYHVKLLWSLGIICIFNSFGWSLVTQLLVCRYHPLRSLSMPATAGAYRRSAPFSKDETVPSDMNIPDNYVQHTLLTTKSLPPVTIHNWWKELNYISCFFIFVTPLVAVYGAVTTSLQSKTAWFALFWYFVTGLGITAGYHRLWAHRAYNASKPLEYFLALAGAGAVQGSIKWWSRGHRAHHRYTDTELDPYNAHLGFFWSHIGWMIFKPRRKPGVADVSDLAKNKVAQWQHRWYLWLILTMSFGIPTAVPGLLWGDWRGGFFYAGVARLCFVHHSTWCVNSLAHWLGERSFDDKHTPRDHLITALVTIGEGYHNFHHQFPMDYRNAIKWYQYDPTKWFIAAMSWLGLASQLKVFPDNEVKKGQMTMELKKLKERADKIEWPKTSNDLPVIGWDEFQAHAKKRNLVLVSGFIHDITSFMDGHPGGRHLLSKNIGKDATAAFWGGVYEHSNAAHNLLAMMRVGVLRGGLEIESERAIPPSQKLRVVSHSELVALVSPSGTSSDIRATQDHSPPIYFDSENGLVFGASSASEDESPKTPALEETKFEFPSK
;
A
#
# COMPACT_ATOMS: atom_id res chain seq x y z
N MET A 1 72.19 26.25 38.16
CA MET A 1 71.26 25.30 38.82
C MET A 1 70.27 24.82 37.76
N VAL A 2 69.95 23.54 37.84
CA VAL A 2 69.36 22.66 36.82
C VAL A 2 67.83 22.85 36.67
N ASN A 3 67.31 22.32 35.55
CA ASN A 3 65.92 22.04 35.12
C ASN A 3 65.17 23.14 34.34
N THR A 4 65.07 23.02 33.00
CA THR A 4 64.12 22.23 32.14
C THR A 4 62.75 22.93 32.06
N ASP A 5 62.13 23.28 30.93
CA ASP A 5 61.97 22.58 29.64
C ASP A 5 61.71 23.52 28.43
N HIS A 6 61.84 22.89 27.25
CA HIS A 6 61.79 23.27 25.83
C HIS A 6 60.60 24.12 25.29
N LEU A 7 60.89 25.10 24.40
CA LEU A 7 60.62 25.20 22.91
C LEU A 7 59.12 25.33 22.51
N GLU A 8 58.66 26.16 21.56
CA GLU A 8 59.24 27.17 20.66
C GLU A 8 58.12 28.04 20.04
N VAL A 9 58.50 29.26 19.69
CA VAL A 9 57.93 30.43 18.96
C VAL A 9 57.17 30.05 17.65
N SER A 10 55.98 30.52 17.26
CA SER A 10 55.28 31.83 17.12
C SER A 10 55.47 32.58 15.77
N THR A 11 54.32 32.81 15.10
CA THR A 11 53.85 34.03 14.38
C THR A 11 54.40 34.50 13.01
N THR A 12 53.56 34.32 11.97
CA THR A 12 52.86 35.30 11.07
C THR A 12 53.48 36.63 10.55
N VAL A 13 53.23 36.85 9.22
CA VAL A 13 52.90 38.11 8.43
C VAL A 13 54.13 38.95 7.93
N PRO A 14 54.18 39.58 6.70
CA PRO A 14 53.17 40.46 6.04
C PRO A 14 52.99 40.47 4.48
N ILE A 15 52.08 41.37 4.08
CA ILE A 15 51.40 41.77 2.81
C ILE A 15 52.27 42.60 1.83
N GLY A 16 51.97 42.59 0.51
CA GLY A 16 52.32 43.72 -0.38
C GLY A 16 52.22 43.57 -1.93
N GLN A 17 51.32 44.35 -2.53
CA GLN A 17 51.40 45.09 -3.82
C GLN A 17 51.17 44.46 -5.22
N TRP A 18 50.51 45.31 -6.03
CA TRP A 18 50.04 45.17 -7.42
C TRP A 18 51.13 45.49 -8.46
N VAL A 19 51.08 44.83 -9.62
CA VAL A 19 51.68 45.33 -10.88
C VAL A 19 50.72 45.09 -12.04
N THR A 20 50.31 46.19 -12.69
CA THR A 20 49.69 46.23 -14.01
C THR A 20 50.78 46.24 -15.09
N CYS A 21 50.67 45.41 -16.12
CA CYS A 21 51.41 45.56 -17.39
C CYS A 21 50.46 45.58 -18.58
N THR A 22 50.66 46.58 -19.43
CA THR A 22 49.94 46.96 -20.65
C THR A 22 50.65 46.46 -21.91
N GLY A 23 49.87 46.07 -22.95
CA GLY A 23 50.29 45.91 -24.36
C GLY A 23 51.04 44.59 -24.65
N GLY A 24 50.92 43.91 -25.78
CA GLY A 24 50.24 44.14 -27.05
C GLY A 24 50.97 43.26 -28.11
N TRP A 25 50.19 42.61 -28.98
CA TRP A 25 50.59 41.93 -30.23
C TRP A 25 51.13 40.49 -30.20
N GLY A 26 50.40 39.62 -30.91
CA GLY A 26 51.00 38.65 -31.83
C GLY A 26 50.89 37.18 -31.43
N CYS A 27 49.90 36.50 -32.03
CA CYS A 27 49.84 35.06 -32.32
C CYS A 27 50.67 34.11 -31.45
N TYR A 28 50.03 33.30 -30.62
CA TYR A 28 50.17 31.83 -30.53
C TYR A 28 49.18 31.35 -29.43
N HIS A 29 48.64 30.12 -29.58
CA HIS A 29 47.70 29.42 -28.68
C HIS A 29 46.19 29.47 -28.99
N VAL A 30 45.82 29.10 -30.22
CA VAL A 30 44.70 28.15 -30.40
C VAL A 30 45.22 26.75 -30.04
N LYS A 31 45.30 26.43 -28.75
CA LYS A 31 45.52 25.07 -28.18
C LYS A 31 45.60 25.14 -26.65
N LEU A 32 44.50 25.55 -26.00
CA LEU A 32 44.30 25.28 -24.56
C LEU A 32 42.81 25.26 -24.17
N LEU A 33 41.98 24.71 -25.06
CA LEU A 33 40.55 24.41 -24.81
C LEU A 33 40.18 23.00 -25.31
N TRP A 34 41.16 22.09 -25.34
CA TRP A 34 41.04 20.71 -25.84
C TRP A 34 41.56 19.67 -24.83
N SER A 35 41.67 20.07 -23.55
CA SER A 35 42.35 19.29 -22.50
C SER A 35 41.51 19.12 -21.25
N LEU A 36 40.22 18.78 -21.40
CA LEU A 36 39.44 18.14 -20.33
C LEU A 36 38.59 17.05 -20.98
N GLY A 37 39.00 15.79 -20.75
CA GLY A 37 38.49 14.56 -21.38
C GLY A 37 37.05 14.18 -21.05
N ILE A 38 36.11 15.11 -21.18
CA ILE A 38 34.68 14.88 -20.99
C ILE A 38 33.98 14.63 -22.35
N ILE A 39 34.53 15.10 -23.47
CA ILE A 39 33.92 14.92 -24.80
C ILE A 39 34.32 13.58 -25.47
N CYS A 40 35.49 13.01 -25.17
CA CYS A 40 35.90 11.72 -25.74
C CYS A 40 35.06 10.54 -25.22
N ILE A 41 34.46 10.65 -24.03
CA ILE A 41 33.54 9.62 -23.52
C ILE A 41 32.24 9.62 -24.33
N PHE A 42 31.74 10.78 -24.77
CA PHE A 42 30.53 10.86 -25.59
C PHE A 42 30.73 10.38 -27.03
N ASN A 43 31.91 10.58 -27.64
CA ASN A 43 32.14 10.13 -29.02
C ASN A 43 32.36 8.62 -29.12
N SER A 44 33.05 8.00 -28.17
CA SER A 44 33.33 6.55 -28.22
C SER A 44 32.18 5.70 -27.65
N PHE A 45 31.43 6.18 -26.66
CA PHE A 45 30.24 5.47 -26.15
C PHE A 45 28.94 5.86 -26.86
N GLY A 46 28.84 7.07 -27.42
CA GLY A 46 27.67 7.49 -28.19
C GLY A 46 27.44 6.62 -29.42
N TRP A 47 28.50 6.22 -30.11
CA TRP A 47 28.40 5.28 -31.23
C TRP A 47 28.05 3.85 -30.77
N SER A 48 28.59 3.37 -29.64
CA SER A 48 28.28 2.02 -29.13
C SER A 48 26.84 1.89 -28.59
N LEU A 49 26.32 2.94 -27.93
CA LEU A 49 24.95 2.99 -27.40
C LEU A 49 23.92 3.14 -28.52
N VAL A 50 24.20 3.95 -29.55
CA VAL A 50 23.38 4.05 -30.76
C VAL A 50 23.39 2.74 -31.54
N THR A 51 24.53 2.04 -31.60
CA THR A 51 24.62 0.73 -32.28
C THR A 51 23.88 -0.37 -31.51
N GLN A 52 23.98 -0.44 -30.18
CA GLN A 52 23.25 -1.45 -29.38
C GLN A 52 21.74 -1.20 -29.30
N LEU A 53 21.29 0.06 -29.37
CA LEU A 53 19.86 0.39 -29.44
C LEU A 53 19.29 0.29 -30.87
N LEU A 54 20.12 0.43 -31.91
CA LEU A 54 19.72 0.20 -33.31
C LEU A 54 19.72 -1.30 -33.70
N VAL A 55 20.47 -2.17 -33.02
CA VAL A 55 20.47 -3.63 -33.27
C VAL A 55 19.11 -4.29 -32.91
N CYS A 56 18.20 -3.59 -32.23
CA CYS A 56 16.80 -4.01 -32.09
C CYS A 56 15.89 -3.64 -33.27
N ARG A 57 16.43 -3.05 -34.35
CA ARG A 57 15.74 -2.83 -35.62
C ARG A 57 16.56 -3.49 -36.73
N TYR A 58 15.93 -4.42 -37.45
CA TYR A 58 16.38 -5.18 -38.63
C TYR A 58 16.93 -6.59 -38.36
N HIS A 59 16.05 -7.57 -38.51
CA HIS A 59 16.34 -8.73 -39.36
C HIS A 59 15.04 -9.25 -40.00
N PRO A 60 14.85 -9.11 -41.32
CA PRO A 60 13.89 -9.92 -42.05
C PRO A 60 14.53 -11.28 -42.41
N LEU A 61 13.66 -12.27 -42.60
CA LEU A 61 13.91 -13.67 -42.95
C LEU A 61 14.96 -13.87 -44.06
N ARG A 62 15.90 -14.79 -43.86
CA ARG A 62 16.28 -15.80 -44.86
C ARG A 62 17.06 -16.98 -44.26
N SER A 63 16.78 -18.12 -44.86
CA SER A 63 17.18 -19.50 -44.55
C SER A 63 18.69 -19.75 -44.55
N LEU A 64 19.16 -20.53 -43.57
CA LEU A 64 20.27 -21.46 -43.74
C LEU A 64 20.08 -22.67 -42.81
N SER A 65 20.25 -23.84 -43.40
CA SER A 65 20.00 -25.17 -42.86
C SER A 65 21.24 -25.80 -42.22
N MET A 66 20.97 -26.69 -41.24
CA MET A 66 21.80 -27.78 -40.65
C MET A 66 22.58 -27.49 -39.35
N PRO A 67 22.86 -28.52 -38.51
CA PRO A 67 22.03 -29.67 -38.13
C PRO A 67 21.88 -29.82 -36.59
N ALA A 68 20.99 -30.73 -36.20
CA ALA A 68 20.51 -30.98 -34.84
C ALA A 68 21.52 -31.69 -33.92
N THR A 69 21.52 -31.33 -32.63
CA THR A 69 21.67 -32.28 -31.51
C THR A 69 20.90 -31.81 -30.26
N ALA A 70 19.82 -32.56 -29.97
CA ALA A 70 19.22 -32.95 -28.69
C ALA A 70 19.20 -32.00 -27.46
N GLY A 71 17.99 -31.79 -26.92
CA GLY A 71 17.79 -31.41 -25.52
C GLY A 71 16.41 -30.79 -25.24
N ALA A 72 15.41 -31.62 -25.01
CA ALA A 72 14.00 -31.29 -24.84
C ALA A 72 13.70 -30.03 -23.98
N TYR A 73 13.18 -28.98 -24.63
CA TYR A 73 12.43 -27.91 -23.98
C TYR A 73 10.95 -28.08 -24.34
N ARG A 74 10.16 -28.62 -23.40
CA ARG A 74 8.70 -28.61 -23.51
C ARG A 74 8.24 -27.16 -23.56
N ARG A 75 7.44 -26.85 -24.59
CA ARG A 75 6.82 -25.56 -24.86
C ARG A 75 6.02 -25.09 -23.63
N SER A 76 6.48 -24.03 -22.99
CA SER A 76 5.58 -23.14 -22.23
C SER A 76 4.86 -22.22 -23.21
N ALA A 77 3.62 -21.87 -22.86
CA ALA A 77 2.56 -21.28 -23.69
C ALA A 77 2.99 -20.21 -24.73
N PRO A 78 2.32 -20.13 -25.89
CA PRO A 78 2.68 -19.21 -26.94
C PRO A 78 2.41 -17.77 -26.46
N PHE A 79 3.48 -16.98 -26.30
CA PHE A 79 3.33 -15.54 -26.40
C PHE A 79 2.69 -15.27 -27.77
N SER A 80 1.47 -14.72 -27.76
CA SER A 80 0.88 -14.20 -28.98
C SER A 80 1.88 -13.19 -29.57
N LYS A 81 2.34 -13.44 -30.81
CA LYS A 81 3.22 -12.51 -31.54
C LYS A 81 2.51 -11.18 -31.86
N ASP A 82 1.20 -11.12 -31.63
CA ASP A 82 0.36 -9.95 -31.79
C ASP A 82 0.10 -9.29 -30.44
N GLU A 83 0.74 -8.14 -30.21
CA GLU A 83 0.58 -7.34 -29.00
C GLU A 83 -0.82 -6.72 -28.84
N THR A 84 -1.70 -6.84 -29.85
CA THR A 84 -3.08 -6.37 -29.81
C THR A 84 -4.05 -7.35 -29.14
N VAL A 85 -3.58 -8.56 -28.85
CA VAL A 85 -4.30 -9.58 -28.08
C VAL A 85 -3.95 -9.42 -26.59
N PRO A 86 -4.94 -9.38 -25.67
CA PRO A 86 -4.68 -9.34 -24.24
C PRO A 86 -3.74 -10.45 -23.77
N SER A 87 -2.65 -10.06 -23.11
CA SER A 87 -1.60 -10.98 -22.66
C SER A 87 -2.04 -11.88 -21.51
N ASP A 88 -3.13 -11.51 -20.85
CA ASP A 88 -3.70 -12.17 -19.68
C ASP A 88 -4.98 -12.97 -19.95
N MET A 89 -5.36 -13.13 -21.22
CA MET A 89 -6.58 -13.82 -21.63
C MET A 89 -6.67 -15.27 -21.15
N ASN A 90 -5.53 -15.97 -21.10
CA ASN A 90 -5.44 -17.40 -20.78
C ASN A 90 -4.60 -17.66 -19.53
N ILE A 91 -4.77 -16.83 -18.50
CA ILE A 91 -4.09 -16.98 -17.21
C ILE A 91 -4.99 -17.77 -16.26
N PRO A 92 -4.51 -18.85 -15.62
CA PRO A 92 -5.32 -19.63 -14.67
C PRO A 92 -5.62 -18.84 -13.39
N ASP A 93 -6.71 -19.14 -12.69
CA ASP A 93 -7.13 -18.43 -11.48
C ASP A 93 -6.06 -18.47 -10.37
N ASN A 94 -5.33 -19.58 -10.27
CA ASN A 94 -4.23 -19.77 -9.33
C ASN A 94 -2.86 -19.29 -9.87
N TYR A 95 -2.83 -18.40 -10.88
CA TYR A 95 -1.62 -18.03 -11.59
C TYR A 95 -0.46 -17.56 -10.72
N VAL A 96 -0.73 -16.80 -9.66
CA VAL A 96 0.32 -16.35 -8.75
C VAL A 96 0.98 -17.58 -8.13
N GLN A 97 0.20 -18.44 -7.46
CA GLN A 97 0.71 -19.64 -6.81
C GLN A 97 1.39 -20.58 -7.82
N HIS A 98 0.76 -20.84 -8.97
CA HIS A 98 1.34 -21.65 -10.03
C HIS A 98 2.68 -21.08 -10.51
N THR A 99 2.77 -19.76 -10.73
CA THR A 99 4.01 -19.10 -11.15
C THR A 99 5.09 -19.21 -10.08
N LEU A 100 4.74 -19.01 -8.81
CA LEU A 100 5.68 -19.11 -7.70
C LEU A 100 6.26 -20.52 -7.55
N LEU A 101 5.44 -21.55 -7.78
CA LEU A 101 5.83 -22.96 -7.72
C LEU A 101 6.63 -23.43 -8.95
N THR A 102 6.29 -22.94 -10.15
CA THR A 102 6.87 -23.44 -11.40
C THR A 102 8.08 -22.66 -11.90
N THR A 103 8.20 -21.38 -11.53
CA THR A 103 9.36 -20.57 -11.92
C THR A 103 10.39 -20.50 -10.79
N LYS A 104 11.66 -20.70 -11.13
CA LYS A 104 12.76 -20.54 -10.19
C LYS A 104 13.13 -19.06 -10.07
N SER A 105 13.16 -18.52 -8.85
CA SER A 105 13.67 -17.18 -8.59
C SER A 105 15.19 -17.13 -8.74
N LEU A 106 15.72 -15.94 -9.06
CA LEU A 106 17.15 -15.67 -8.93
C LEU A 106 17.59 -15.86 -7.46
N PRO A 107 18.86 -16.23 -7.21
CA PRO A 107 19.37 -16.37 -5.85
C PRO A 107 19.21 -15.07 -5.06
N PRO A 108 19.11 -15.15 -3.72
CA PRO A 108 19.08 -13.97 -2.87
C PRO A 108 20.34 -13.13 -3.08
N VAL A 109 20.20 -11.82 -2.88
CA VAL A 109 21.33 -10.89 -2.91
C VAL A 109 22.10 -11.06 -1.61
N THR A 110 23.39 -11.33 -1.73
CA THR A 110 24.36 -11.56 -0.65
C THR A 110 25.57 -10.67 -0.88
N ILE A 111 26.40 -10.52 0.16
CA ILE A 111 27.65 -9.77 0.05
C ILE A 111 28.63 -10.34 -0.99
N HIS A 112 28.46 -11.60 -1.40
CA HIS A 112 29.33 -12.29 -2.38
C HIS A 112 28.81 -12.26 -3.83
N ASN A 113 27.56 -11.84 -4.07
CA ASN A 113 26.99 -11.82 -5.42
C ASN A 113 26.33 -10.50 -5.80
N TRP A 114 26.18 -9.53 -4.88
CA TRP A 114 25.43 -8.30 -5.12
C TRP A 114 25.83 -7.56 -6.40
N TRP A 115 27.12 -7.49 -6.73
CA TRP A 115 27.60 -6.81 -7.93
C TRP A 115 27.08 -7.46 -9.22
N LYS A 116 26.96 -8.80 -9.27
CA LYS A 116 26.42 -9.54 -10.42
C LYS A 116 24.92 -9.31 -10.59
N GLU A 117 24.26 -8.97 -9.49
CA GLU A 117 22.82 -8.79 -9.40
C GLU A 117 22.38 -7.33 -9.68
N LEU A 118 23.32 -6.42 -9.87
CA LEU A 118 23.02 -5.03 -10.22
C LEU A 118 22.46 -4.89 -11.63
N ASN A 119 21.52 -3.97 -11.78
CA ASN A 119 21.11 -3.40 -13.06
C ASN A 119 21.98 -2.18 -13.35
N TYR A 120 23.15 -2.42 -13.95
CA TYR A 120 24.17 -1.38 -14.16
C TYR A 120 23.66 -0.14 -14.91
N ILE A 121 22.74 -0.30 -15.86
CA ILE A 121 22.15 0.83 -16.59
C ILE A 121 21.32 1.70 -15.64
N SER A 122 20.45 1.09 -14.84
CA SER A 122 19.62 1.82 -13.87
C SER A 122 20.48 2.46 -12.79
N CYS A 123 21.47 1.72 -12.26
CA CYS A 123 22.44 2.25 -11.30
C CYS A 123 23.16 3.49 -11.84
N PHE A 124 23.65 3.43 -13.09
CA PHE A 124 24.33 4.57 -13.70
C PHE A 124 23.46 5.83 -13.65
N PHE A 125 22.21 5.77 -14.09
CA PHE A 125 21.34 6.95 -14.07
C PHE A 125 20.93 7.38 -12.65
N ILE A 126 20.66 6.45 -11.75
CA ILE A 126 20.29 6.74 -10.36
C ILE A 126 21.43 7.43 -9.60
N PHE A 127 22.68 7.03 -9.82
CA PHE A 127 23.83 7.62 -9.11
C PHE A 127 24.41 8.84 -9.81
N VAL A 128 24.49 8.84 -11.15
CA VAL A 128 25.11 9.97 -11.89
C VAL A 128 24.22 11.20 -11.87
N THR A 129 22.90 11.06 -12.02
CA THR A 129 22.00 12.23 -12.12
C THR A 129 22.07 13.11 -10.86
N PRO A 130 21.99 12.58 -9.62
CA PRO A 130 22.18 13.39 -8.41
C PRO A 130 23.57 13.99 -8.28
N LEU A 131 24.64 13.27 -8.67
CA LEU A 131 26.00 13.81 -8.65
C LEU A 131 26.15 15.02 -9.60
N VAL A 132 25.55 14.95 -10.79
CA VAL A 132 25.53 16.07 -11.74
C VAL A 132 24.67 17.22 -11.21
N ALA A 133 23.56 16.93 -10.52
CA ALA A 133 22.74 17.96 -9.86
C ALA A 133 23.52 18.69 -8.76
N VAL A 134 24.25 17.97 -7.91
CA VAL A 134 25.10 18.54 -6.85
C VAL A 134 26.23 19.36 -7.45
N TYR A 135 26.92 18.85 -8.47
CA TYR A 135 27.92 19.61 -9.21
C TYR A 135 27.34 20.90 -9.80
N GLY A 136 26.14 20.83 -10.38
CA GLY A 136 25.41 21.99 -10.89
C GLY A 136 25.11 23.02 -9.81
N ALA A 137 24.62 22.57 -8.65
CA ALA A 137 24.31 23.43 -7.51
C ALA A 137 25.54 24.16 -6.95
N VAL A 138 26.71 23.51 -6.96
CA VAL A 138 27.97 24.11 -6.49
C VAL A 138 28.58 25.06 -7.53
N THR A 139 28.42 24.78 -8.83
CA THR A 139 29.12 25.51 -9.91
C THR A 139 28.28 26.55 -10.64
N THR A 140 26.97 26.61 -10.37
CA THR A 140 26.04 27.48 -11.10
C THR A 140 25.13 28.20 -10.13
N SER A 141 25.12 29.54 -10.18
CA SER A 141 24.21 30.34 -9.35
C SER A 141 22.76 30.16 -9.80
N LEU A 142 21.85 29.99 -8.83
CA LEU A 142 20.43 29.86 -9.11
C LEU A 142 19.80 31.23 -9.35
N GLN A 143 19.43 31.52 -10.60
CA GLN A 143 18.62 32.70 -10.90
C GLN A 143 17.16 32.47 -10.53
N SER A 144 16.48 33.49 -10.00
CA SER A 144 15.07 33.38 -9.58
C SER A 144 14.13 32.99 -10.72
N LYS A 145 14.34 33.51 -11.95
CA LYS A 145 13.55 33.14 -13.14
C LYS A 145 13.69 31.65 -13.47
N THR A 146 14.93 31.14 -13.42
CA THR A 146 15.24 29.73 -13.64
C THR A 146 14.66 28.84 -12.54
N ALA A 147 14.69 29.29 -11.28
CA ALA A 147 14.07 28.57 -10.16
C ALA A 147 12.56 28.40 -10.36
N TRP A 148 11.84 29.49 -10.69
CA TRP A 148 10.40 29.43 -10.97
C TRP A 148 10.09 28.58 -12.20
N PHE A 149 10.89 28.68 -13.25
CA PHE A 149 10.73 27.84 -14.42
C PHE A 149 11.01 26.36 -14.12
N ALA A 150 12.02 26.03 -13.32
CA ALA A 150 12.30 24.67 -12.88
C ALA A 150 11.13 24.08 -12.07
N LEU A 151 10.54 24.88 -11.17
CA LEU A 151 9.35 24.48 -10.42
C LEU A 151 8.12 24.29 -11.32
N PHE A 152 7.90 25.19 -12.27
CA PHE A 152 6.84 25.03 -13.27
C PHE A 152 7.04 23.74 -14.08
N TRP A 153 8.27 23.49 -14.56
CA TRP A 153 8.60 22.31 -15.35
C TRP A 153 8.52 21.01 -14.54
N TYR A 154 8.81 21.07 -13.23
CA TYR A 154 8.55 19.98 -12.28
C TYR A 154 7.07 19.59 -12.29
N PHE A 155 6.15 20.54 -12.15
CA PHE A 155 4.72 20.25 -12.20
C PHE A 155 4.23 19.79 -13.58
N VAL A 156 4.76 20.35 -14.67
CA VAL A 156 4.41 19.91 -16.04
C VAL A 156 4.79 18.44 -16.23
N THR A 157 6.04 18.07 -15.93
CA THR A 157 6.51 16.68 -16.07
C THR A 157 5.83 15.73 -15.08
N GLY A 158 5.54 16.21 -13.86
CA GLY A 158 4.73 15.52 -12.87
C GLY A 158 3.31 15.21 -13.38
N LEU A 159 2.60 16.18 -13.96
CA LEU A 159 1.28 15.98 -14.57
C LEU A 159 1.34 15.01 -15.75
N GLY A 160 2.45 14.97 -16.49
CA GLY A 160 2.68 13.95 -17.52
C GLY A 160 2.64 12.52 -16.96
N ILE A 161 3.15 12.32 -15.75
CA ILE A 161 3.06 11.04 -15.03
C ILE A 161 1.66 10.85 -14.45
N THR A 162 1.17 11.76 -13.62
CA THR A 162 -0.07 11.57 -12.85
C THR A 162 -1.32 11.66 -13.73
N ALA A 163 -1.51 12.74 -14.50
CA ALA A 163 -2.68 12.90 -15.37
C ALA A 163 -2.57 12.00 -16.61
N GLY A 164 -1.35 11.81 -17.12
CA GLY A 164 -1.07 11.01 -18.31
C GLY A 164 -0.87 9.53 -18.00
N TYR A 165 0.38 9.14 -17.69
CA TYR A 165 0.78 7.73 -17.59
C TYR A 165 -0.10 6.93 -16.64
N HIS A 166 -0.41 7.51 -15.50
CA HIS A 166 -1.18 6.90 -14.44
C HIS A 166 -2.68 6.91 -14.73
N ARG A 167 -3.35 8.05 -14.66
CA ARG A 167 -4.82 8.11 -14.70
C ARG A 167 -5.39 7.89 -16.11
N LEU A 168 -4.74 8.41 -17.17
CA LEU A 168 -5.21 8.26 -18.54
C LEU A 168 -4.87 6.89 -19.13
N TRP A 169 -3.59 6.52 -19.15
CA TRP A 169 -3.14 5.30 -19.86
C TRP A 169 -3.16 4.06 -18.98
N ALA A 170 -2.68 4.08 -17.74
CA ALA A 170 -2.67 2.89 -16.90
C ALA A 170 -4.08 2.53 -16.42
N HIS A 171 -4.85 3.52 -15.94
CA HIS A 171 -6.18 3.32 -15.35
C HIS A 171 -7.37 3.67 -16.23
N ARG A 172 -7.19 4.34 -17.39
CA ARG A 172 -8.31 4.71 -18.27
C ARG A 172 -9.43 5.44 -17.51
N ALA A 173 -9.07 6.32 -16.59
CA ALA A 173 -9.98 7.02 -15.68
C ALA A 173 -10.74 8.17 -16.37
N TYR A 174 -10.29 8.60 -17.55
CA TYR A 174 -10.96 9.58 -18.39
C TYR A 174 -10.52 9.43 -19.85
N ASN A 175 -11.22 10.09 -20.77
CA ASN A 175 -10.82 10.20 -22.17
C ASN A 175 -10.21 11.58 -22.43
N ALA A 176 -9.11 11.62 -23.20
CA ALA A 176 -8.44 12.85 -23.59
C ALA A 176 -8.60 13.10 -25.10
N SER A 177 -8.74 14.38 -25.48
CA SER A 177 -8.59 14.83 -26.86
C SER A 177 -7.15 14.60 -27.35
N LYS A 178 -6.94 14.54 -28.67
CA LYS A 178 -5.60 14.33 -29.24
C LYS A 178 -4.57 15.38 -28.81
N PRO A 179 -4.88 16.69 -28.77
CA PRO A 179 -3.94 17.69 -28.26
C PRO A 179 -3.51 17.40 -26.82
N LEU A 180 -4.46 17.03 -25.95
CA LEU A 180 -4.17 16.69 -24.55
C LEU A 180 -3.35 15.39 -24.44
N GLU A 181 -3.65 14.36 -25.23
CA GLU A 181 -2.84 13.13 -25.27
C GLU A 181 -1.38 13.43 -25.67
N TYR A 182 -1.14 14.23 -26.71
CA TYR A 182 0.21 14.59 -27.13
C TYR A 182 0.93 15.44 -26.08
N PHE A 183 0.24 16.41 -25.47
CA PHE A 183 0.79 17.22 -24.39
C PHE A 183 1.26 16.34 -23.22
N LEU A 184 0.40 15.44 -22.73
CA LEU A 184 0.72 14.55 -21.61
C LEU A 184 1.80 13.54 -21.97
N ALA A 185 1.82 13.05 -23.22
CA ALA A 185 2.85 12.13 -23.70
C ALA A 185 4.25 12.78 -23.76
N LEU A 186 4.32 14.03 -24.20
CA LEU A 186 5.53 14.84 -24.21
C LEU A 186 5.98 15.19 -22.78
N ALA A 187 5.06 15.68 -21.95
CA ALA A 187 5.34 16.02 -20.57
C ALA A 187 5.85 14.80 -19.77
N GLY A 188 5.22 13.64 -19.93
CA GLY A 188 5.63 12.39 -19.28
C GLY A 188 6.99 11.89 -19.77
N ALA A 189 7.36 12.11 -21.04
CA ALA A 189 8.70 11.81 -21.52
C ALA A 189 9.79 12.64 -20.81
N GLY A 190 9.47 13.87 -20.39
CA GLY A 190 10.36 14.74 -19.61
C GLY A 190 10.64 14.24 -18.18
N ALA A 191 9.86 13.29 -17.67
CA ALA A 191 10.08 12.64 -16.38
C ALA A 191 11.05 11.44 -16.45
N VAL A 192 11.34 10.91 -17.65
CA VAL A 192 12.32 9.84 -17.88
C VAL A 192 12.04 8.57 -17.05
N GLN A 193 10.82 8.05 -17.10
CA GLN A 193 10.39 6.87 -16.32
C GLN A 193 9.96 5.67 -17.18
N GLY A 194 10.41 5.66 -18.43
CA GLY A 194 9.98 4.69 -19.43
C GLY A 194 8.85 5.23 -20.31
N SER A 195 8.66 4.61 -21.48
CA SER A 195 7.55 4.94 -22.37
C SER A 195 6.19 4.69 -21.70
N ILE A 196 5.12 5.30 -22.21
CA ILE A 196 3.74 5.10 -21.73
C ILE A 196 3.44 3.60 -21.58
N LYS A 197 3.77 2.81 -22.60
CA LYS A 197 3.53 1.36 -22.64
C LYS A 197 4.28 0.62 -21.54
N TRP A 198 5.57 0.93 -21.35
CA TRP A 198 6.41 0.27 -20.34
C TRP A 198 5.95 0.60 -18.92
N TRP A 199 5.72 1.89 -18.65
CA TRP A 199 5.29 2.38 -17.34
C TRP A 199 3.91 1.81 -16.97
N SER A 200 2.94 1.91 -17.88
CA SER A 200 1.58 1.41 -17.65
C SER A 200 1.54 -0.10 -17.46
N ARG A 201 2.38 -0.88 -18.16
CA ARG A 201 2.49 -2.33 -17.93
C ARG A 201 2.94 -2.62 -16.50
N GLY A 202 3.98 -1.92 -16.04
CA GLY A 202 4.49 -2.07 -14.68
C GLY A 202 3.43 -1.70 -13.63
N HIS A 203 2.77 -0.56 -13.83
CA HIS A 203 1.73 -0.06 -12.93
C HIS A 203 0.51 -0.97 -12.84
N ARG A 204 0.02 -1.47 -13.99
CA ARG A 204 -1.08 -2.45 -14.01
C ARG A 204 -0.70 -3.77 -13.32
N ALA A 205 0.55 -4.23 -13.49
CA ALA A 205 1.04 -5.40 -12.78
C ALA A 205 1.12 -5.13 -11.26
N HIS A 206 1.56 -3.94 -10.85
CA HIS A 206 1.57 -3.55 -9.44
C HIS A 206 0.19 -3.61 -8.80
N HIS A 207 -0.86 -3.04 -9.41
CA HIS A 207 -2.23 -3.15 -8.89
C HIS A 207 -2.77 -4.57 -8.86
N ARG A 208 -2.47 -5.38 -9.88
CA ARG A 208 -3.00 -6.75 -9.96
C ARG A 208 -2.35 -7.70 -8.96
N TYR A 209 -1.06 -7.49 -8.69
CA TYR A 209 -0.25 -8.40 -7.89
C TYR A 209 0.28 -7.73 -6.63
N THR A 210 -0.34 -6.63 -6.17
CA THR A 210 0.09 -5.82 -5.03
C THR A 210 0.50 -6.70 -3.86
N ASP A 211 1.65 -6.39 -3.26
CA ASP A 211 2.18 -7.09 -2.08
C ASP A 211 2.63 -8.55 -2.31
N THR A 212 2.62 -9.07 -3.55
CA THR A 212 3.14 -10.40 -3.89
C THR A 212 4.55 -10.35 -4.50
N GLU A 213 5.23 -11.50 -4.66
CA GLU A 213 6.54 -11.53 -5.35
C GLU A 213 6.46 -11.19 -6.86
N LEU A 214 5.25 -11.08 -7.42
CA LEU A 214 5.03 -10.65 -8.80
C LEU A 214 4.81 -9.14 -8.93
N ASP A 215 4.69 -8.42 -7.79
CA ASP A 215 4.67 -6.96 -7.73
C ASP A 215 6.09 -6.41 -8.03
N PRO A 216 6.26 -5.59 -9.08
CA PRO A 216 7.56 -5.01 -9.42
C PRO A 216 8.19 -4.14 -8.31
N TYR A 217 7.40 -3.58 -7.39
CA TYR A 217 7.90 -2.69 -6.32
C TYR A 217 7.39 -3.09 -4.93
N ASN A 218 7.19 -4.40 -4.71
CA ASN A 218 6.65 -4.98 -3.48
C ASN A 218 7.15 -4.30 -2.20
N ALA A 219 6.23 -3.70 -1.45
CA ALA A 219 6.51 -2.98 -0.21
C ALA A 219 6.96 -3.90 0.94
N HIS A 220 6.61 -5.19 0.93
CA HIS A 220 7.04 -6.17 1.93
C HIS A 220 8.55 -6.45 1.91
N LEU A 221 9.23 -6.16 0.79
CA LEU A 221 10.70 -6.25 0.70
C LEU A 221 11.42 -5.07 1.37
N GLY A 222 10.67 -4.11 1.93
CA GLY A 222 11.19 -3.00 2.70
C GLY A 222 11.05 -1.64 2.02
N PHE A 223 11.16 -0.58 2.81
CA PHE A 223 11.07 0.81 2.33
C PHE A 223 12.12 1.14 1.26
N PHE A 224 13.38 0.73 1.48
CA PHE A 224 14.45 0.99 0.52
C PHE A 224 14.23 0.26 -0.81
N TRP A 225 13.73 -0.99 -0.74
CA TRP A 225 13.43 -1.78 -1.92
C TRP A 225 12.36 -1.10 -2.77
N SER A 226 11.22 -0.78 -2.17
CA SER A 226 10.08 -0.13 -2.84
C SER A 226 10.41 1.28 -3.35
N HIS A 227 11.32 2.01 -2.69
CA HIS A 227 11.76 3.33 -3.15
C HIS A 227 12.69 3.23 -4.37
N ILE A 228 13.86 2.60 -4.23
CA ILE A 228 14.88 2.56 -5.28
C ILE A 228 15.51 1.18 -5.53
N GLY A 229 15.44 0.26 -4.56
CA GLY A 229 16.10 -1.05 -4.66
C GLY A 229 15.59 -1.90 -5.83
N TRP A 230 14.31 -1.80 -6.18
CA TRP A 230 13.71 -2.49 -7.32
C TRP A 230 14.32 -2.10 -8.68
N MET A 231 14.94 -0.91 -8.79
CA MET A 231 15.68 -0.49 -9.98
C MET A 231 17.17 -0.85 -9.90
N ILE A 232 17.75 -0.87 -8.70
CA ILE A 232 19.17 -1.16 -8.48
C ILE A 232 19.47 -2.63 -8.74
N PHE A 233 18.61 -3.53 -8.29
CA PHE A 233 18.80 -4.97 -8.41
C PHE A 233 17.94 -5.57 -9.52
N LYS A 234 18.45 -6.61 -10.20
CA LYS A 234 17.65 -7.40 -11.15
C LYS A 234 16.44 -7.99 -10.40
N PRO A 235 15.25 -7.97 -10.99
CA PRO A 235 14.07 -8.53 -10.33
C PRO A 235 14.25 -10.03 -10.14
N ARG A 236 13.99 -10.55 -8.94
CA ARG A 236 14.23 -11.96 -8.62
C ARG A 236 13.31 -12.89 -9.40
N ARG A 237 12.13 -12.38 -9.78
CA ARG A 237 11.15 -13.01 -10.68
C ARG A 237 10.72 -12.01 -11.73
N LYS A 238 10.21 -12.49 -12.86
CA LYS A 238 9.57 -11.61 -13.84
C LYS A 238 8.32 -11.01 -13.20
N PRO A 239 8.10 -9.68 -13.28
CA PRO A 239 6.86 -9.09 -12.81
C PRO A 239 5.67 -9.72 -13.53
N GLY A 240 4.53 -9.79 -12.84
CA GLY A 240 3.34 -10.46 -13.35
C GLY A 240 2.85 -9.90 -14.69
N VAL A 241 2.04 -10.71 -15.37
CA VAL A 241 1.47 -10.35 -16.67
C VAL A 241 0.35 -9.32 -16.49
N ALA A 242 0.36 -8.30 -17.34
CA ALA A 242 -0.66 -7.26 -17.39
C ALA A 242 -1.02 -6.97 -18.85
N ASP A 243 -2.33 -6.86 -19.14
CA ASP A 243 -2.82 -6.45 -20.45
C ASP A 243 -2.33 -5.04 -20.78
N VAL A 244 -1.84 -4.87 -22.01
CA VAL A 244 -1.46 -3.57 -22.61
C VAL A 244 -1.94 -3.47 -24.07
N SER A 245 -2.88 -4.32 -24.47
CA SER A 245 -3.40 -4.39 -25.84
C SER A 245 -4.09 -3.10 -26.30
N ASP A 246 -4.69 -2.35 -25.38
CA ASP A 246 -5.23 -1.02 -25.63
C ASP A 246 -4.15 0.01 -25.95
N LEU A 247 -3.01 -0.06 -25.26
CA LEU A 247 -1.86 0.82 -25.51
C LEU A 247 -1.19 0.47 -26.83
N ALA A 248 -1.20 -0.81 -27.20
CA ALA A 248 -0.80 -1.25 -28.53
C ALA A 248 -1.75 -0.71 -29.61
N LYS A 249 -3.03 -0.44 -29.32
CA LYS A 249 -3.98 0.17 -30.27
C LYS A 249 -3.95 1.71 -30.26
N ASN A 250 -3.43 2.34 -29.19
CA ASN A 250 -3.35 3.80 -29.09
C ASN A 250 -2.18 4.35 -29.92
N LYS A 251 -2.50 5.08 -31.00
CA LYS A 251 -1.52 5.69 -31.92
C LYS A 251 -0.54 6.66 -31.24
N VAL A 252 -0.97 7.41 -30.23
CA VAL A 252 -0.10 8.35 -29.50
C VAL A 252 0.87 7.59 -28.61
N ALA A 253 0.41 6.57 -27.90
CA ALA A 253 1.28 5.72 -27.09
C ALA A 253 2.32 4.98 -27.94
N GLN A 254 1.93 4.46 -29.11
CA GLN A 254 2.86 3.84 -30.05
C GLN A 254 3.88 4.84 -30.63
N TRP A 255 3.43 6.03 -31.02
CA TRP A 255 4.30 7.11 -31.49
C TRP A 255 5.32 7.48 -30.42
N GLN A 256 4.86 7.70 -29.19
CA GLN A 256 5.72 8.06 -28.06
C GLN A 256 6.74 6.96 -27.77
N HIS A 257 6.32 5.68 -27.79
CA HIS A 257 7.21 4.54 -27.59
C HIS A 257 8.29 4.45 -28.69
N ARG A 258 7.93 4.67 -29.96
CA ARG A 258 8.85 4.65 -31.10
C ARG A 258 9.90 5.77 -31.04
N TRP A 259 9.51 6.96 -30.59
CA TRP A 259 10.38 8.15 -30.55
C TRP A 259 10.92 8.45 -29.15
N TYR A 260 10.74 7.53 -28.20
CA TYR A 260 10.90 7.80 -26.77
C TYR A 260 12.28 8.37 -26.40
N LEU A 261 13.35 7.85 -26.99
CA LEU A 261 14.71 8.31 -26.73
C LEU A 261 14.88 9.80 -27.08
N TRP A 262 14.41 10.22 -28.26
CA TRP A 262 14.49 11.62 -28.68
C TRP A 262 13.60 12.52 -27.83
N LEU A 263 12.40 12.04 -27.48
CA LEU A 263 11.49 12.78 -26.62
C LEU A 263 12.07 13.00 -25.21
N ILE A 264 12.76 12.02 -24.63
CA ILE A 264 13.47 12.19 -23.36
C ILE A 264 14.52 13.30 -23.47
N LEU A 265 15.39 13.23 -24.48
CA LEU A 265 16.48 14.20 -24.64
C LEU A 265 15.93 15.62 -24.80
N THR A 266 14.89 15.79 -25.61
CA THR A 266 14.26 17.08 -25.84
C THR A 266 13.47 17.58 -24.63
N MET A 267 12.59 16.76 -24.04
CA MET A 267 11.67 17.22 -22.99
C MET A 267 12.33 17.29 -21.60
N SER A 268 13.30 16.43 -21.31
CA SER A 268 14.00 16.43 -20.01
C SER A 268 15.19 17.40 -19.99
N PHE A 269 15.87 17.63 -21.11
CA PHE A 269 17.09 18.44 -21.13
C PHE A 269 17.03 19.57 -22.15
N GLY A 270 16.58 19.32 -23.39
CA GLY A 270 16.55 20.32 -24.46
C GLY A 270 15.71 21.56 -24.12
N ILE A 271 14.39 21.39 -23.96
CA ILE A 271 13.46 22.47 -23.62
C ILE A 271 13.84 23.17 -22.31
N PRO A 272 14.07 22.45 -21.19
CA PRO A 272 14.36 23.14 -19.94
C PRO A 272 15.72 23.86 -19.92
N THR A 273 16.63 23.54 -20.85
CA THR A 273 17.87 24.31 -21.07
C THR A 273 17.64 25.49 -22.00
N ALA A 274 16.93 25.27 -23.10
CA ALA A 274 16.73 26.27 -24.15
C ALA A 274 15.83 27.43 -23.69
N VAL A 275 14.77 27.17 -22.91
CA VAL A 275 13.86 28.23 -22.46
C VAL A 275 14.59 29.27 -21.60
N PRO A 276 15.30 28.90 -20.52
CA PRO A 276 16.10 29.85 -19.75
C PRO A 276 17.24 30.50 -20.55
N GLY A 277 17.92 29.71 -21.39
CA GLY A 277 19.01 30.17 -22.22
C GLY A 277 18.61 31.23 -23.24
N LEU A 278 17.48 31.04 -23.92
CA LEU A 278 16.98 31.93 -24.96
C LEU A 278 16.23 33.15 -24.40
N LEU A 279 15.45 32.98 -23.33
CA LEU A 279 14.58 34.05 -22.83
C LEU A 279 15.27 34.99 -21.83
N TRP A 280 16.22 34.50 -21.03
CA TRP A 280 16.96 35.34 -20.06
C TRP A 280 18.45 35.00 -19.94
N GLY A 281 19.02 34.29 -20.91
CA GLY A 281 20.46 34.06 -21.03
C GLY A 281 21.05 32.99 -20.10
N ASP A 282 20.23 32.25 -19.37
CA ASP A 282 20.69 31.31 -18.33
C ASP A 282 20.75 29.85 -18.81
N TRP A 283 21.63 29.57 -19.78
CA TRP A 283 21.82 28.21 -20.33
C TRP A 283 22.26 27.20 -19.28
N ARG A 284 23.21 27.59 -18.42
CA ARG A 284 23.75 26.71 -17.37
C ARG A 284 22.70 26.42 -16.30
N GLY A 285 21.98 27.43 -15.83
CA GLY A 285 20.93 27.25 -14.84
C GLY A 285 19.78 26.42 -15.39
N GLY A 286 19.39 26.64 -16.66
CA GLY A 286 18.39 25.82 -17.32
C GLY A 286 18.77 24.33 -17.38
N PHE A 287 20.02 24.02 -17.74
CA PHE A 287 20.50 22.64 -17.76
C PHE A 287 20.56 22.03 -16.35
N PHE A 288 21.25 22.67 -15.41
CA PHE A 288 21.50 22.07 -14.09
C PHE A 288 20.27 22.06 -13.18
N TYR A 289 19.50 23.14 -13.14
CA TYR A 289 18.35 23.23 -12.24
C TYR A 289 17.06 22.72 -12.88
N ALA A 290 16.66 23.28 -14.05
CA ALA A 290 15.41 22.89 -14.71
C ALA A 290 15.50 21.53 -15.44
N GLY A 291 16.70 21.14 -15.88
CA GLY A 291 17.01 19.83 -16.43
C GLY A 291 17.32 18.81 -15.34
N VAL A 292 18.55 18.81 -14.82
CA VAL A 292 19.09 17.71 -14.01
C VAL A 292 18.50 17.65 -12.59
N ALA A 293 18.57 18.73 -11.81
CA ALA A 293 18.11 18.72 -10.42
C ALA A 293 16.61 18.45 -10.33
N ARG A 294 15.81 19.12 -11.16
CA ARG A 294 14.37 18.89 -11.28
C ARG A 294 14.06 17.42 -11.63
N LEU A 295 14.86 16.77 -12.47
CA LEU A 295 14.69 15.34 -12.77
C LEU A 295 14.86 14.47 -11.53
N CYS A 296 15.86 14.73 -10.69
CA CYS A 296 16.04 14.03 -9.42
C CYS A 296 14.79 14.19 -8.51
N PHE A 297 14.25 15.40 -8.39
CA PHE A 297 13.05 15.62 -7.59
C PHE A 297 11.83 14.89 -8.14
N VAL A 298 11.60 14.89 -9.46
CA VAL A 298 10.49 14.14 -10.09
C VAL A 298 10.61 12.64 -9.84
N HIS A 299 11.83 12.10 -9.95
CA HIS A 299 12.12 10.70 -9.69
C HIS A 299 11.79 10.32 -8.25
N HIS A 300 12.37 11.00 -7.27
CA HIS A 300 12.10 10.72 -5.85
C HIS A 300 10.64 10.97 -5.47
N SER A 301 10.00 12.00 -6.02
CA SER A 301 8.57 12.24 -5.87
C SER A 301 7.74 11.03 -6.30
N THR A 302 8.03 10.46 -7.48
CA THR A 302 7.28 9.29 -7.96
C THR A 302 7.60 8.03 -7.15
N TRP A 303 8.86 7.83 -6.79
CA TRP A 303 9.28 6.67 -5.99
C TRP A 303 8.72 6.70 -4.56
N CYS A 304 8.40 7.88 -4.02
CA CYS A 304 7.65 8.00 -2.77
C CYS A 304 6.24 7.42 -2.86
N VAL A 305 5.63 7.33 -4.04
CA VAL A 305 4.34 6.64 -4.19
C VAL A 305 4.50 5.15 -3.88
N ASN A 306 5.53 4.52 -4.42
CA ASN A 306 5.80 3.10 -4.18
C ASN A 306 6.26 2.81 -2.75
N SER A 307 6.96 3.75 -2.10
CA SER A 307 7.48 3.57 -0.75
C SER A 307 6.64 4.26 0.32
N LEU A 308 6.70 5.59 0.43
CA LEU A 308 6.05 6.36 1.48
C LEU A 308 4.53 6.09 1.54
N ALA A 309 3.86 5.97 0.38
CA ALA A 309 2.43 5.69 0.32
C ALA A 309 2.04 4.25 0.70
N HIS A 310 3.01 3.35 0.88
CA HIS A 310 2.82 1.99 1.41
C HIS A 310 3.32 1.82 2.85
N TRP A 311 3.75 2.90 3.51
CA TRP A 311 4.33 2.86 4.86
C TRP A 311 3.72 3.88 5.81
N LEU A 312 3.45 5.09 5.32
CA LEU A 312 2.95 6.21 6.11
C LEU A 312 1.49 6.54 5.76
N GLY A 313 0.64 6.65 6.79
CA GLY A 313 -0.75 7.08 6.63
C GLY A 313 -1.79 6.09 7.15
N GLU A 314 -3.03 6.28 6.72
CA GLU A 314 -4.20 5.53 7.17
C GLU A 314 -4.72 4.56 6.10
N ARG A 315 -5.30 3.46 6.55
CA ARG A 315 -6.07 2.50 5.74
C ARG A 315 -7.55 2.89 5.79
N SER A 316 -7.92 3.93 5.05
CA SER A 316 -9.23 4.57 5.17
C SER A 316 -10.37 3.77 4.52
N PHE A 317 -10.06 2.92 3.55
CA PHE A 317 -11.04 2.21 2.72
C PHE A 317 -10.87 0.69 2.74
N ASP A 318 -9.64 0.20 2.87
CA ASP A 318 -9.33 -1.23 2.97
C ASP A 318 -7.99 -1.44 3.68
N ASP A 319 -7.82 -2.59 4.33
CA ASP A 319 -6.61 -2.99 5.08
C ASP A 319 -5.98 -4.30 4.62
N LYS A 320 -6.47 -4.89 3.52
CA LYS A 320 -5.94 -6.14 2.95
C LYS A 320 -4.51 -5.96 2.43
N HIS A 321 -4.22 -4.77 1.92
CA HIS A 321 -2.93 -4.43 1.31
C HIS A 321 -2.22 -3.28 2.05
N THR A 322 -0.96 -3.04 1.70
CA THR A 322 -0.09 -2.02 2.31
C THR A 322 -0.38 -0.54 1.95
N PRO A 323 -1.06 -0.16 0.84
CA PRO A 323 -1.34 1.24 0.50
C PRO A 323 -2.03 2.03 1.61
N ARG A 324 -1.65 3.30 1.77
CA ARG A 324 -2.09 4.22 2.83
C ARG A 324 -2.39 5.61 2.27
N ASP A 325 -3.34 6.29 2.91
CA ASP A 325 -3.68 7.68 2.63
C ASP A 325 -2.91 8.62 3.56
N HIS A 326 -2.21 9.60 2.99
CA HIS A 326 -1.48 10.58 3.79
C HIS A 326 -1.26 11.92 3.07
N LEU A 327 -1.53 13.04 3.76
CA LEU A 327 -1.41 14.39 3.20
C LEU A 327 0.03 14.74 2.83
N ILE A 328 1.02 14.44 3.69
CA ILE A 328 2.43 14.75 3.38
C ILE A 328 2.88 13.97 2.16
N THR A 329 2.45 12.70 2.05
CA THR A 329 2.72 11.90 0.86
C THR A 329 2.11 12.57 -0.36
N ALA A 330 0.86 13.05 -0.27
CA ALA A 330 0.21 13.74 -1.39
C ALA A 330 0.94 15.04 -1.79
N LEU A 331 1.49 15.80 -0.84
CA LEU A 331 2.28 17.00 -1.14
C LEU A 331 3.58 16.66 -1.89
N VAL A 332 4.31 15.64 -1.44
CA VAL A 332 5.57 15.25 -2.09
C VAL A 332 5.35 14.50 -3.41
N THR A 333 4.16 13.94 -3.65
CA THR A 333 3.84 13.15 -4.85
C THR A 333 2.81 13.81 -5.79
N ILE A 334 2.60 15.12 -5.69
CA ILE A 334 1.73 15.88 -6.62
C ILE A 334 0.28 15.33 -6.62
N GLY A 335 -0.21 14.94 -5.44
CA GLY A 335 -1.57 14.46 -5.22
C GLY A 335 -1.72 12.94 -5.14
N GLU A 336 -0.65 12.17 -5.37
CA GLU A 336 -0.73 10.71 -5.46
C GLU A 336 -0.70 9.98 -4.10
N GLY A 337 -0.69 10.72 -2.98
CA GLY A 337 -0.52 10.16 -1.63
C GLY A 337 -1.79 9.67 -0.93
N TYR A 338 -2.97 9.83 -1.54
CA TYR A 338 -4.20 9.15 -1.10
C TYR A 338 -4.25 7.77 -1.74
N HIS A 339 -3.28 6.92 -1.38
CA HIS A 339 -2.95 5.71 -2.11
C HIS A 339 -3.81 4.51 -1.70
N ASN A 340 -4.38 4.52 -0.49
CA ASN A 340 -5.35 3.50 -0.09
C ASN A 340 -6.64 3.65 -0.88
N PHE A 341 -7.12 4.90 -1.05
CA PHE A 341 -8.25 5.17 -1.95
C PHE A 341 -7.94 4.70 -3.38
N HIS A 342 -6.77 5.09 -3.90
CA HIS A 342 -6.38 4.78 -5.26
C HIS A 342 -6.31 3.27 -5.54
N HIS A 343 -5.74 2.48 -4.63
CA HIS A 343 -5.67 1.02 -4.78
C HIS A 343 -7.02 0.34 -4.68
N GLN A 344 -7.92 0.87 -3.83
CA GLN A 344 -9.26 0.34 -3.68
C GLN A 344 -10.16 0.70 -4.87
N PHE A 345 -9.98 1.89 -5.45
CA PHE A 345 -10.83 2.47 -6.49
C PHE A 345 -10.00 2.96 -7.70
N PRO A 346 -9.25 2.07 -8.37
CA PRO A 346 -8.20 2.46 -9.33
C PRO A 346 -8.71 3.16 -10.59
N MET A 347 -10.00 3.00 -10.92
CA MET A 347 -10.64 3.65 -12.08
C MET A 347 -11.11 5.09 -11.80
N ASP A 348 -11.12 5.55 -10.54
CA ASP A 348 -11.52 6.93 -10.22
C ASP A 348 -10.45 7.90 -10.76
N TYR A 349 -10.87 8.98 -11.40
CA TYR A 349 -9.92 9.99 -11.88
C TYR A 349 -9.30 10.83 -10.75
N ARG A 350 -9.78 10.67 -9.51
CA ARG A 350 -9.31 11.36 -8.32
C ARG A 350 -8.55 10.37 -7.45
N ASN A 351 -7.41 10.78 -6.89
CA ASN A 351 -6.87 10.05 -5.74
C ASN A 351 -7.46 10.62 -4.45
N ALA A 352 -7.73 11.94 -4.44
CA ALA A 352 -8.33 12.60 -3.29
C ALA A 352 -9.79 12.96 -3.55
N ILE A 353 -10.73 12.29 -2.87
CA ILE A 353 -12.17 12.43 -3.11
C ILE A 353 -12.77 13.74 -2.59
N LYS A 354 -12.23 14.33 -1.51
CA LYS A 354 -12.75 15.57 -0.96
C LYS A 354 -12.22 16.76 -1.77
N TRP A 355 -13.04 17.79 -1.95
CA TRP A 355 -12.70 18.94 -2.78
C TRP A 355 -11.44 19.68 -2.29
N TYR A 356 -11.23 19.74 -0.98
CA TYR A 356 -10.11 20.44 -0.32
C TYR A 356 -8.85 19.59 -0.20
N GLN A 357 -8.93 18.27 -0.41
CA GLN A 357 -7.74 17.42 -0.33
C GLN A 357 -6.83 17.69 -1.51
N TYR A 358 -5.53 17.83 -1.22
CA TYR A 358 -4.50 18.19 -2.19
C TYR A 358 -4.36 17.11 -3.25
N ASP A 359 -4.86 17.42 -4.45
CA ASP A 359 -4.72 16.60 -5.65
C ASP A 359 -4.73 17.55 -6.86
N PRO A 360 -3.59 18.18 -7.19
CA PRO A 360 -3.49 19.10 -8.32
C PRO A 360 -3.82 18.41 -9.65
N THR A 361 -3.60 17.10 -9.76
CA THR A 361 -3.94 16.30 -10.93
C THR A 361 -5.44 16.22 -11.14
N LYS A 362 -6.24 16.00 -10.08
CA LYS A 362 -7.71 16.05 -10.14
C LYS A 362 -8.19 17.40 -10.65
N TRP A 363 -7.66 18.50 -10.11
CA TRP A 363 -8.06 19.85 -10.53
C TRP A 363 -7.67 20.13 -11.98
N PHE A 364 -6.47 19.69 -12.41
CA PHE A 364 -6.04 19.79 -13.78
C PHE A 364 -6.99 19.04 -14.74
N ILE A 365 -7.31 17.76 -14.45
CA ILE A 365 -8.21 16.97 -15.30
C ILE A 365 -9.61 17.59 -15.35
N ALA A 366 -10.13 18.07 -14.21
CA ALA A 366 -11.42 18.76 -14.16
C ALA A 366 -11.42 20.04 -15.00
N ALA A 367 -10.36 20.84 -14.93
CA ALA A 367 -10.22 22.04 -15.77
C ALA A 367 -10.14 21.67 -17.26
N MET A 368 -9.40 20.62 -17.63
CA MET A 368 -9.36 20.12 -19.01
C MET A 368 -10.73 19.64 -19.48
N SER A 369 -11.54 19.07 -18.58
CA SER A 369 -12.91 18.69 -18.89
C SER A 369 -13.80 19.90 -19.18
N TRP A 370 -13.67 20.96 -18.39
CA TRP A 370 -14.40 22.20 -18.62
C TRP A 370 -14.02 22.87 -19.95
N LEU A 371 -12.75 22.76 -20.36
CA LEU A 371 -12.26 23.21 -21.67
C LEU A 371 -12.62 22.27 -22.83
N GLY A 372 -13.33 21.16 -22.59
CA GLY A 372 -13.67 20.17 -23.62
C GLY A 372 -12.50 19.31 -24.10
N LEU A 373 -11.34 19.36 -23.43
CA LEU A 373 -10.16 18.58 -23.76
C LEU A 373 -10.13 17.21 -23.08
N ALA A 374 -10.89 17.03 -22.01
CA ALA A 374 -11.13 15.77 -21.33
C ALA A 374 -12.63 15.46 -21.25
N SER A 375 -12.99 14.18 -21.22
CA SER A 375 -14.39 13.73 -21.12
C SER A 375 -14.49 12.38 -20.41
N GLN A 376 -15.70 11.98 -20.02
CA GLN A 376 -15.96 10.71 -19.32
C GLN A 376 -15.08 10.50 -18.07
N LEU A 377 -14.96 11.53 -17.24
CA LEU A 377 -14.25 11.44 -15.96
C LEU A 377 -14.96 10.43 -15.07
N LYS A 378 -14.30 9.31 -14.77
CA LYS A 378 -14.86 8.20 -14.00
C LYS A 378 -14.77 8.49 -12.52
N VAL A 379 -15.89 8.34 -11.83
CA VAL A 379 -16.02 8.49 -10.38
C VAL A 379 -16.70 7.24 -9.85
N PHE A 380 -16.15 6.65 -8.79
CA PHE A 380 -16.82 5.52 -8.14
C PHE A 380 -18.12 5.97 -7.44
N PRO A 381 -19.15 5.10 -7.40
CA PRO A 381 -20.39 5.42 -6.68
C PRO A 381 -20.13 5.71 -5.19
N ASP A 382 -20.65 6.83 -4.70
CA ASP A 382 -20.43 7.30 -3.32
C ASP A 382 -20.82 6.25 -2.26
N ASN A 383 -21.84 5.44 -2.53
CA ASN A 383 -22.28 4.39 -1.63
C ASN A 383 -21.20 3.33 -1.40
N GLU A 384 -20.49 2.91 -2.46
CA GLU A 384 -19.42 1.91 -2.34
C GLU A 384 -18.20 2.47 -1.63
N VAL A 385 -17.88 3.74 -1.86
CA VAL A 385 -16.82 4.46 -1.13
C VAL A 385 -17.17 4.54 0.37
N LYS A 386 -18.42 4.90 0.71
CA LYS A 386 -18.90 4.96 2.10
C LYS A 386 -18.92 3.60 2.78
N LYS A 387 -19.27 2.51 2.08
CA LYS A 387 -19.19 1.14 2.63
C LYS A 387 -17.77 0.78 3.04
N GLY A 388 -16.76 1.11 2.23
CA GLY A 388 -15.35 0.90 2.58
C GLY A 388 -14.95 1.65 3.85
N GLN A 389 -15.27 2.95 3.92
CA GLN A 389 -15.01 3.77 5.11
C GLN A 389 -15.70 3.22 6.36
N MET A 390 -16.99 2.91 6.25
CA MET A 390 -17.78 2.36 7.35
C MET A 390 -17.21 1.01 7.82
N THR A 391 -16.74 0.16 6.90
CA THR A 391 -16.12 -1.12 7.24
C THR A 391 -14.85 -0.90 8.06
N MET A 392 -13.99 0.05 7.67
CA MET A 392 -12.78 0.39 8.42
C MET A 392 -13.09 1.03 9.78
N GLU A 393 -14.14 1.85 9.89
CA GLU A 393 -14.62 2.39 11.17
C GLU A 393 -15.17 1.31 12.09
N LEU A 394 -15.98 0.37 11.56
CA LEU A 394 -16.50 -0.78 12.31
C LEU A 394 -15.37 -1.68 12.81
N LYS A 395 -14.33 -1.94 12.00
CA LYS A 395 -13.12 -2.66 12.45
C LYS A 395 -12.44 -1.95 13.61
N LYS A 396 -12.19 -0.64 13.49
CA LYS A 396 -11.61 0.19 14.58
C LYS A 396 -12.50 0.22 15.83
N LEU A 397 -13.83 0.16 15.67
CA LEU A 397 -14.78 0.08 16.79
C LEU A 397 -14.72 -1.30 17.45
N LYS A 398 -14.70 -2.39 16.67
CA LYS A 398 -14.55 -3.75 17.19
C LYS A 398 -13.24 -3.92 17.94
N GLU A 399 -12.12 -3.50 17.39
CA GLU A 399 -10.82 -3.55 18.08
C GLU A 399 -10.80 -2.80 19.42
N ARG A 400 -11.54 -1.69 19.52
CA ARG A 400 -11.71 -0.95 20.78
C ARG A 400 -12.65 -1.68 21.73
N ALA A 401 -13.75 -2.21 21.22
CA ALA A 401 -14.71 -2.98 22.01
C ALA A 401 -14.08 -4.26 22.58
N ASP A 402 -13.26 -4.97 21.80
CA ASP A 402 -12.60 -6.21 22.21
C ASP A 402 -11.55 -6.00 23.33
N LYS A 403 -11.12 -4.76 23.58
CA LYS A 403 -10.23 -4.39 24.70
C LYS A 403 -10.99 -4.09 26.01
N ILE A 404 -12.31 -4.00 25.96
CA ILE A 404 -13.15 -3.75 27.13
C ILE A 404 -13.60 -5.09 27.70
N GLU A 405 -13.62 -5.21 29.03
CA GLU A 405 -14.18 -6.38 29.69
C GLU A 405 -15.71 -6.34 29.60
N TRP A 406 -16.29 -7.41 29.08
CA TRP A 406 -17.74 -7.54 28.91
C TRP A 406 -18.30 -8.57 29.90
N PRO A 407 -19.57 -8.42 30.33
CA PRO A 407 -20.17 -9.38 31.24
C PRO A 407 -20.35 -10.74 30.56
N LYS A 408 -20.27 -11.79 31.36
CA LYS A 408 -20.47 -13.18 30.91
C LYS A 408 -21.84 -13.34 30.25
N THR A 409 -21.87 -14.10 29.15
CA THR A 409 -23.12 -14.44 28.46
C THR A 409 -23.83 -15.57 29.18
N SER A 410 -25.12 -15.77 28.91
CA SER A 410 -25.90 -16.91 29.45
C SER A 410 -25.26 -18.25 29.15
N ASN A 411 -24.62 -18.40 27.99
CA ASN A 411 -23.93 -19.63 27.57
C ASN A 411 -22.65 -19.92 28.38
N ASP A 412 -22.04 -18.89 28.99
CA ASP A 412 -20.81 -19.02 29.79
C ASP A 412 -21.11 -19.21 31.28
N LEU A 413 -22.38 -19.26 31.68
CA LEU A 413 -22.83 -19.25 33.06
C LEU A 413 -23.50 -20.58 33.43
N PRO A 414 -23.25 -21.12 34.63
CA PRO A 414 -23.92 -22.34 35.09
C PRO A 414 -25.41 -22.09 35.28
N VAL A 415 -26.22 -23.06 34.83
CA VAL A 415 -27.68 -23.06 35.04
C VAL A 415 -27.98 -23.81 36.34
N ILE A 416 -28.51 -23.12 37.35
CA ILE A 416 -28.78 -23.69 38.68
C ILE A 416 -30.26 -23.67 39.04
N GLY A 417 -30.68 -24.60 39.88
CA GLY A 417 -32.06 -24.66 40.41
C GLY A 417 -32.32 -23.64 41.52
N TRP A 418 -33.60 -23.43 41.84
CA TRP A 418 -34.01 -22.52 42.92
C TRP A 418 -33.45 -22.94 44.29
N ASP A 419 -33.52 -24.22 44.63
CA ASP A 419 -33.05 -24.73 45.92
C ASP A 419 -31.53 -24.59 46.09
N GLU A 420 -30.79 -24.79 45.00
CA GLU A 420 -29.34 -24.61 44.94
C GLU A 420 -28.98 -23.12 45.07
N PHE A 421 -29.69 -22.23 44.38
CA PHE A 421 -29.57 -20.78 44.56
C PHE A 421 -29.78 -20.38 46.04
N GLN A 422 -30.83 -20.88 46.70
CA GLN A 422 -31.08 -20.64 48.12
C GLN A 422 -29.94 -21.16 49.01
N ALA A 423 -29.41 -22.36 48.72
CA ALA A 423 -28.31 -22.93 49.47
C ALA A 423 -27.03 -22.10 49.34
N HIS A 424 -26.71 -21.58 48.15
CA HIS A 424 -25.55 -20.70 47.95
C HIS A 424 -25.75 -19.30 48.53
N ALA A 425 -26.97 -18.76 48.51
CA ALA A 425 -27.30 -17.46 49.10
C ALA A 425 -27.13 -17.42 50.63
N LYS A 426 -27.09 -18.59 51.30
CA LYS A 426 -26.73 -18.68 52.73
C LYS A 426 -25.24 -18.46 52.99
N LYS A 427 -24.39 -18.68 51.98
CA LYS A 427 -22.92 -18.58 52.08
C LYS A 427 -22.36 -17.29 51.47
N ARG A 428 -23.04 -16.74 50.47
CA ARG A 428 -22.64 -15.53 49.73
C ARG A 428 -23.83 -14.61 49.52
N ASN A 429 -23.57 -13.32 49.31
CA ASN A 429 -24.63 -12.35 49.06
C ASN A 429 -25.07 -12.46 47.59
N LEU A 430 -26.00 -13.37 47.31
CA LEU A 430 -26.52 -13.60 45.96
C LEU A 430 -27.92 -12.98 45.79
N VAL A 431 -28.16 -12.38 44.64
CA VAL A 431 -29.48 -11.82 44.25
C VAL A 431 -29.86 -12.27 42.85
N LEU A 432 -31.13 -12.56 42.62
CA LEU A 432 -31.67 -12.88 41.30
C LEU A 432 -32.27 -11.61 40.68
N VAL A 433 -31.85 -11.26 39.46
CA VAL A 433 -32.40 -10.13 38.70
C VAL A 433 -32.52 -10.54 37.23
N SER A 434 -33.71 -10.42 36.66
CA SER A 434 -34.01 -10.74 35.25
C SER A 434 -33.51 -12.15 34.83
N GLY A 435 -33.68 -13.15 35.71
CA GLY A 435 -33.26 -14.54 35.44
C GLY A 435 -31.77 -14.83 35.65
N PHE A 436 -30.94 -13.80 35.87
CA PHE A 436 -29.51 -13.95 36.18
C PHE A 436 -29.24 -13.85 37.67
N ILE A 437 -28.33 -14.68 38.15
CA ILE A 437 -27.86 -14.71 39.53
C ILE A 437 -26.59 -13.87 39.63
N HIS A 438 -26.59 -12.90 40.53
CA HIS A 438 -25.50 -11.95 40.71
C HIS A 438 -24.87 -12.13 42.09
N ASP A 439 -23.54 -12.17 42.14
CA ASP A 439 -22.79 -12.14 43.39
C ASP A 439 -22.41 -10.70 43.73
N ILE A 440 -23.14 -10.12 44.68
CA ILE A 440 -22.98 -8.72 45.09
C ILE A 440 -22.12 -8.61 46.36
N THR A 441 -21.43 -9.68 46.77
CA THR A 441 -20.70 -9.73 48.04
C THR A 441 -19.68 -8.61 48.18
N SER A 442 -18.91 -8.32 47.13
CA SER A 442 -17.92 -7.22 47.10
C SER A 442 -18.55 -5.83 46.95
N PHE A 443 -19.82 -5.75 46.55
CA PHE A 443 -20.52 -4.50 46.27
C PHE A 443 -21.45 -4.05 47.41
N MET A 444 -21.66 -4.87 48.43
CA MET A 444 -22.59 -4.59 49.54
C MET A 444 -22.38 -3.21 50.17
N ASP A 445 -21.13 -2.81 50.40
CA ASP A 445 -20.78 -1.53 51.02
C ASP A 445 -20.56 -0.40 50.00
N GLY A 446 -20.47 -0.75 48.72
CA GLY A 446 -20.32 0.20 47.60
C GLY A 446 -21.66 0.68 47.02
N HIS A 447 -22.78 0.11 47.44
CA HIS A 447 -24.11 0.46 46.94
C HIS A 447 -24.53 1.88 47.40
N PRO A 448 -24.80 2.83 46.48
CA PRO A 448 -25.12 4.22 46.85
C PRO A 448 -26.38 4.38 47.70
N GLY A 449 -27.37 3.50 47.55
CA GLY A 449 -28.58 3.48 48.40
C GLY A 449 -28.35 2.84 49.78
N GLY A 450 -27.13 2.39 50.08
CA GLY A 450 -26.73 1.75 51.32
C GLY A 450 -26.95 0.24 51.34
N ARG A 451 -26.14 -0.43 52.17
CA ARG A 451 -26.11 -1.90 52.34
C ARG A 451 -27.46 -2.51 52.72
N HIS A 452 -28.21 -1.82 53.56
CA HIS A 452 -29.46 -2.32 54.15
C HIS A 452 -30.55 -2.62 53.10
N LEU A 453 -30.53 -1.93 51.94
CA LEU A 453 -31.47 -2.21 50.83
C LEU A 453 -31.13 -3.51 50.11
N LEU A 454 -29.82 -3.83 49.99
CA LEU A 454 -29.36 -5.08 49.40
C LEU A 454 -29.60 -6.27 50.33
N SER A 455 -29.35 -6.11 51.64
CA SER A 455 -29.52 -7.18 52.62
C SER A 455 -30.93 -7.78 52.66
N LYS A 456 -31.97 -6.98 52.37
CA LYS A 456 -33.36 -7.45 52.33
C LYS A 456 -33.67 -8.40 51.16
N ASN A 457 -32.85 -8.35 50.11
CA ASN A 457 -33.05 -9.05 48.84
C ASN A 457 -32.09 -10.23 48.64
N ILE A 458 -31.18 -10.52 49.58
CA ILE A 458 -30.31 -11.70 49.53
C ILE A 458 -31.16 -12.97 49.45
N GLY A 459 -30.85 -13.84 48.48
CA GLY A 459 -31.59 -15.07 48.23
C GLY A 459 -32.99 -14.85 47.66
N LYS A 460 -33.31 -13.68 47.10
CA LYS A 460 -34.63 -13.38 46.51
C LYS A 460 -34.51 -12.89 45.07
N ASP A 461 -35.65 -12.92 44.38
CA ASP A 461 -35.83 -12.20 43.13
C ASP A 461 -36.03 -10.70 43.41
N ALA A 462 -35.03 -9.91 43.05
CA ALA A 462 -35.01 -8.47 43.19
C ALA A 462 -35.36 -7.74 41.89
N THR A 463 -35.84 -8.45 40.85
CA THR A 463 -36.15 -7.87 39.53
C THR A 463 -37.11 -6.69 39.65
N ALA A 464 -38.21 -6.85 40.39
CA ALA A 464 -39.19 -5.78 40.57
C ALA A 464 -38.61 -4.57 41.32
N ALA A 465 -37.73 -4.79 42.30
CA ALA A 465 -37.10 -3.72 43.08
C ALA A 465 -35.99 -3.00 42.29
N PHE A 466 -35.34 -3.71 41.35
CA PHE A 466 -34.30 -3.15 40.50
C PHE A 466 -34.88 -2.35 39.32
N TRP A 467 -36.01 -2.81 38.76
CA TRP A 467 -36.70 -2.20 37.61
C TRP A 467 -37.90 -1.32 37.97
N GLY A 468 -38.34 -1.26 39.24
CA GLY A 468 -39.59 -0.60 39.60
C GLY A 468 -39.77 -0.28 41.10
N GLY A 469 -40.83 0.48 41.39
CA GLY A 469 -41.25 0.88 42.74
C GLY A 469 -40.85 2.31 43.12
N VAL A 470 -39.54 2.56 43.29
CA VAL A 470 -39.01 3.86 43.76
C VAL A 470 -37.75 4.29 43.00
N TYR A 471 -36.98 3.35 42.42
CA TYR A 471 -35.70 3.61 41.78
C TYR A 471 -35.64 3.01 40.38
N GLU A 472 -35.56 3.86 39.36
CA GLU A 472 -35.17 3.47 38.00
C GLU A 472 -33.64 3.56 37.92
N HIS A 473 -32.96 2.42 38.00
CA HIS A 473 -31.50 2.39 38.04
C HIS A 473 -30.90 2.94 36.73
N SER A 474 -29.78 3.66 36.86
CA SER A 474 -29.09 4.24 35.70
C SER A 474 -28.47 3.16 34.81
N ASN A 475 -28.24 3.47 33.52
CA ASN A 475 -27.54 2.57 32.61
C ASN A 475 -26.20 2.05 33.17
N ALA A 476 -25.50 2.88 33.95
CA ALA A 476 -24.26 2.48 34.62
C ALA A 476 -24.48 1.39 35.68
N ALA A 477 -25.56 1.49 36.47
CA ALA A 477 -25.93 0.47 37.44
C ALA A 477 -26.35 -0.84 36.76
N HIS A 478 -27.08 -0.78 35.63
CA HIS A 478 -27.39 -1.96 34.82
C HIS A 478 -26.13 -2.65 34.29
N ASN A 479 -25.17 -1.87 33.75
CA ASN A 479 -23.92 -2.40 33.22
C ASN A 479 -23.05 -3.01 34.33
N LEU A 480 -22.96 -2.35 35.49
CA LEU A 480 -22.19 -2.84 36.63
C LEU A 480 -22.79 -4.13 37.20
N LEU A 481 -24.11 -4.19 37.36
CA LEU A 481 -24.78 -5.41 37.82
C LEU A 481 -24.50 -6.58 36.88
N ALA A 482 -24.52 -6.37 35.56
CA ALA A 482 -24.22 -7.42 34.60
C ALA A 482 -22.81 -8.01 34.75
N MET A 483 -21.83 -7.23 35.20
CA MET A 483 -20.46 -7.74 35.48
C MET A 483 -20.42 -8.70 36.68
N MET A 484 -21.43 -8.68 37.54
CA MET A 484 -21.52 -9.50 38.75
C MET A 484 -22.23 -10.85 38.51
N ARG A 485 -22.54 -11.20 37.26
CA ARG A 485 -23.21 -12.45 36.91
C ARG A 485 -22.37 -13.67 37.25
N VAL A 486 -22.96 -14.59 38.00
CA VAL A 486 -22.34 -15.86 38.38
C VAL A 486 -23.12 -17.08 37.92
N GLY A 487 -24.41 -16.95 37.61
CA GLY A 487 -25.23 -18.07 37.12
C GLY A 487 -26.54 -17.62 36.46
N VAL A 488 -27.26 -18.59 35.90
CA VAL A 488 -28.60 -18.43 35.34
C VAL A 488 -29.56 -19.32 36.14
N LEU A 489 -30.73 -18.81 36.52
CA LEU A 489 -31.74 -19.65 37.15
C LEU A 489 -32.44 -20.52 36.10
N ARG A 490 -32.58 -21.83 36.37
CA ARG A 490 -33.35 -22.74 35.51
C ARG A 490 -34.78 -22.21 35.29
N GLY A 491 -35.19 -22.08 34.03
CA GLY A 491 -36.48 -21.50 33.65
C GLY A 491 -36.56 -19.96 33.74
N GLY A 492 -35.54 -19.30 34.30
CA GLY A 492 -35.51 -17.84 34.48
C GLY A 492 -35.31 -17.03 33.19
N LEU A 493 -34.90 -17.69 32.09
CA LEU A 493 -34.71 -17.10 30.77
C LEU A 493 -35.75 -17.58 29.74
N GLU A 494 -36.84 -18.24 30.15
CA GLU A 494 -37.87 -18.77 29.22
C GLU A 494 -38.53 -17.68 28.35
N ILE A 495 -38.35 -16.41 28.71
CA ILE A 495 -38.53 -15.25 27.85
C ILE A 495 -37.29 -14.39 28.02
N GLU A 496 -36.38 -14.33 27.06
CA GLU A 496 -35.31 -13.32 27.02
C GLU A 496 -35.95 -11.93 26.96
N SER A 497 -36.32 -11.38 28.11
CA SER A 497 -36.85 -10.03 28.18
C SER A 497 -35.74 -9.06 27.78
N GLU A 498 -36.04 -7.99 27.03
CA GLU A 498 -35.05 -6.94 26.72
C GLU A 498 -34.35 -6.37 27.97
N ARG A 499 -34.98 -6.53 29.15
CA ARG A 499 -34.47 -6.17 30.47
C ARG A 499 -33.31 -7.06 30.95
N ALA A 500 -33.08 -8.21 30.33
CA ALA A 500 -31.94 -9.07 30.62
C ALA A 500 -30.67 -8.61 29.89
N ILE A 501 -30.80 -7.77 28.85
CA ILE A 501 -29.70 -7.24 28.05
C ILE A 501 -29.26 -5.90 28.66
N PRO A 502 -28.04 -5.78 29.22
CA PRO A 502 -27.57 -4.51 29.76
C PRO A 502 -27.46 -3.46 28.64
N PRO A 503 -27.69 -2.17 28.93
CA PRO A 503 -27.62 -1.11 27.95
C PRO A 503 -26.34 -1.10 27.10
N SER A 504 -25.18 -1.45 27.68
CA SER A 504 -23.90 -1.55 26.97
C SER A 504 -23.84 -2.66 25.92
N GLN A 505 -24.69 -3.69 26.00
CA GLN A 505 -24.73 -4.82 25.07
C GLN A 505 -25.88 -4.75 24.06
N LYS A 506 -26.75 -3.73 24.13
CA LYS A 506 -27.85 -3.54 23.16
C LYS A 506 -27.35 -3.33 21.74
N LEU A 507 -26.13 -2.81 21.58
CA LEU A 507 -25.44 -2.68 20.32
C LEU A 507 -24.05 -3.27 20.46
N ARG A 508 -23.69 -4.21 19.59
CA ARG A 508 -22.36 -4.78 19.53
C ARG A 508 -21.92 -4.92 18.08
N VAL A 509 -20.66 -4.59 17.83
CA VAL A 509 -20.03 -4.89 16.53
C VAL A 509 -19.48 -6.30 16.59
N VAL A 510 -20.04 -7.19 15.78
CA VAL A 510 -19.58 -8.57 15.62
C VAL A 510 -19.17 -8.81 14.18
N SER A 511 -18.21 -9.69 13.96
CA SER A 511 -17.89 -10.15 12.61
C SER A 511 -19.05 -10.98 12.06
N HIS A 512 -19.09 -11.14 10.73
CA HIS A 512 -20.08 -12.02 10.12
C HIS A 512 -19.91 -13.48 10.56
N SER A 513 -18.67 -13.96 10.76
CA SER A 513 -18.41 -15.30 11.29
C SER A 513 -18.90 -15.47 12.72
N GLU A 514 -18.70 -14.47 13.58
CA GLU A 514 -19.23 -14.46 14.95
C GLU A 514 -20.77 -14.46 14.94
N LEU A 515 -21.39 -13.65 14.07
CA LEU A 515 -22.85 -13.61 13.93
C LEU A 515 -23.41 -14.97 13.50
N VAL A 516 -22.79 -15.62 12.51
CA VAL A 516 -23.19 -16.96 12.06
C VAL A 516 -23.05 -17.97 13.20
N ALA A 517 -21.96 -17.91 13.98
CA ALA A 517 -21.77 -18.79 15.15
C ALA A 517 -22.84 -18.57 16.23
N LEU A 518 -23.33 -17.33 16.41
CA LEU A 518 -24.38 -17.01 17.38
C LEU A 518 -25.77 -17.46 16.95
N VAL A 519 -26.05 -17.51 15.64
CA VAL A 519 -27.38 -17.82 15.09
C VAL A 519 -27.50 -19.28 14.66
N SER A 520 -26.39 -20.00 14.54
CA SER A 520 -26.41 -21.43 14.21
C SER A 520 -26.93 -22.25 15.39
N PRO A 521 -27.99 -23.06 15.21
CA PRO A 521 -28.52 -23.89 16.29
C PRO A 521 -27.45 -24.87 16.75
N SER A 522 -27.24 -24.91 18.08
CA SER A 522 -26.24 -25.73 18.76
C SER A 522 -26.22 -27.17 18.26
N GLY A 523 -25.11 -27.57 17.64
CA GLY A 523 -24.87 -28.94 17.21
C GLY A 523 -23.45 -29.17 16.70
N THR A 524 -22.45 -28.66 17.42
CA THR A 524 -21.05 -29.16 17.55
C THR A 524 -20.17 -28.02 18.06
N SER A 525 -20.11 -27.87 19.38
CA SER A 525 -19.11 -27.06 20.07
C SER A 525 -17.99 -27.99 20.57
N SER A 526 -17.18 -28.47 19.63
CA SER A 526 -15.83 -28.98 19.91
C SER A 526 -15.02 -28.76 18.65
N ASP A 527 -13.86 -28.10 18.80
CA ASP A 527 -12.84 -27.82 17.79
C ASP A 527 -13.02 -26.61 16.88
N ILE A 528 -13.03 -25.41 17.47
CA ILE A 528 -12.36 -24.26 16.85
C ILE A 528 -11.54 -23.51 17.91
N ARG A 529 -10.42 -24.10 18.32
CA ARG A 529 -9.29 -23.35 18.87
C ARG A 529 -8.11 -23.50 17.93
N ALA A 530 -7.66 -22.35 17.42
CA ALA A 530 -6.40 -22.11 16.73
C ALA A 530 -6.18 -22.89 15.42
N THR A 531 -6.70 -22.36 14.31
CA THR A 531 -5.96 -22.39 13.04
C THR A 531 -5.74 -20.96 12.56
N GLN A 532 -4.48 -20.53 12.66
CA GLN A 532 -3.99 -19.46 11.80
C GLN A 532 -4.18 -19.91 10.35
N ASP A 533 -4.88 -19.07 9.60
CA ASP A 533 -4.64 -18.73 8.20
C ASP A 533 -3.98 -19.84 7.35
N HIS A 534 -4.79 -20.80 6.85
CA HIS A 534 -4.56 -21.55 5.60
C HIS A 534 -5.82 -22.38 5.27
N SER A 535 -6.73 -21.84 4.46
CA SER A 535 -7.78 -22.65 3.81
C SER A 535 -7.22 -23.27 2.51
N PRO A 536 -7.42 -24.58 2.24
CA PRO A 536 -7.13 -25.12 0.92
C PRO A 536 -8.19 -24.66 -0.10
N PRO A 537 -7.83 -24.49 -1.38
CA PRO A 537 -8.74 -23.98 -2.40
C PRO A 537 -9.85 -24.99 -2.73
N ILE A 538 -11.08 -24.48 -2.85
CA ILE A 538 -12.24 -25.17 -3.42
C ILE A 538 -12.08 -25.14 -4.95
N TYR A 539 -12.09 -26.31 -5.60
CA TYR A 539 -12.07 -26.42 -7.06
C TYR A 539 -13.47 -26.72 -7.59
N PHE A 540 -13.83 -26.06 -8.69
CA PHE A 540 -14.96 -26.42 -9.54
C PHE A 540 -14.41 -27.17 -10.76
N ASP A 541 -14.76 -28.44 -10.91
CA ASP A 541 -14.50 -29.23 -12.12
C ASP A 541 -15.71 -29.08 -13.06
N SER A 542 -15.46 -28.78 -14.34
CA SER A 542 -16.49 -28.51 -15.34
C SER A 542 -17.15 -29.77 -15.91
N GLU A 543 -16.72 -30.98 -15.53
CA GLU A 543 -17.31 -32.21 -16.06
C GLU A 543 -18.02 -33.10 -15.03
N ASN A 544 -17.84 -32.92 -13.72
CA ASN A 544 -18.62 -33.62 -12.68
C ASN A 544 -18.73 -32.73 -11.43
N GLY A 545 -19.94 -32.34 -11.02
CA GLY A 545 -20.17 -31.39 -9.92
C GLY A 545 -19.51 -31.74 -8.57
N LEU A 546 -19.43 -30.74 -7.68
CA LEU A 546 -18.85 -30.72 -6.30
C LEU A 546 -18.40 -32.08 -5.73
N VAL A 547 -17.08 -32.30 -5.70
CA VAL A 547 -16.47 -33.48 -5.05
C VAL A 547 -15.68 -33.03 -3.81
N PHE A 548 -16.09 -33.50 -2.64
CA PHE A 548 -15.33 -33.38 -1.39
C PHE A 548 -14.32 -34.52 -1.29
N GLY A 549 -13.06 -34.22 -0.99
CA GLY A 549 -12.00 -35.21 -0.82
C GLY A 549 -12.22 -36.09 0.41
N ALA A 550 -12.32 -37.40 0.19
CA ALA A 550 -12.46 -38.40 1.25
C ALA A 550 -11.13 -38.59 2.02
N SER A 551 -11.21 -38.54 3.34
CA SER A 551 -10.19 -39.06 4.25
C SER A 551 -10.68 -40.41 4.79
N SER A 552 -9.83 -41.43 4.69
CA SER A 552 -10.08 -42.80 5.13
C SER A 552 -10.14 -42.90 6.66
N ALA A 553 -11.28 -43.29 7.21
CA ALA A 553 -11.42 -43.73 8.60
C ALA A 553 -11.81 -45.21 8.63
N SER A 554 -11.02 -45.99 9.38
CA SER A 554 -11.26 -47.39 9.73
C SER A 554 -12.39 -47.50 10.76
N GLU A 555 -13.29 -48.45 10.53
CA GLU A 555 -14.32 -48.91 11.45
C GLU A 555 -13.68 -49.58 12.68
N ASP A 556 -14.02 -49.14 13.90
CA ASP A 556 -14.50 -49.99 14.99
C ASP A 556 -14.90 -49.16 16.23
N GLU A 557 -15.77 -49.75 17.05
CA GLU A 557 -16.28 -49.30 18.37
C GLU A 557 -17.59 -48.49 18.41
N SER A 558 -18.65 -49.22 18.82
CA SER A 558 -19.94 -48.72 19.28
C SER A 558 -19.84 -47.82 20.53
N PRO A 559 -20.54 -46.67 20.60
CA PRO A 559 -20.62 -45.91 21.85
C PRO A 559 -21.80 -46.40 22.70
N LYS A 560 -21.45 -46.87 23.90
CA LYS A 560 -22.40 -47.05 25.01
C LYS A 560 -22.95 -45.69 25.44
N THR A 561 -24.25 -45.63 25.68
CA THR A 561 -24.94 -44.54 26.39
C THR A 561 -24.29 -44.27 27.76
N PRO A 562 -23.81 -43.04 28.05
CA PRO A 562 -23.48 -42.65 29.40
C PRO A 562 -24.73 -42.13 30.11
N ALA A 563 -24.92 -42.63 31.33
CA ALA A 563 -25.91 -42.13 32.27
C ALA A 563 -25.64 -40.66 32.61
N LEU A 564 -26.71 -39.89 32.81
CA LEU A 564 -26.68 -38.55 33.40
C LEU A 564 -26.10 -38.63 34.82
N GLU A 565 -24.84 -38.26 34.96
CA GLU A 565 -24.20 -38.11 36.27
C GLU A 565 -24.39 -36.65 36.72
N GLU A 566 -25.19 -36.45 37.79
CA GLU A 566 -25.36 -35.18 38.47
C GLU A 566 -24.02 -34.72 39.07
N THR A 567 -23.30 -33.90 38.32
CA THR A 567 -22.10 -33.22 38.82
C THR A 567 -22.53 -31.96 39.56
N LYS A 568 -22.42 -31.99 40.89
CA LYS A 568 -22.47 -30.79 41.75
C LYS A 568 -21.40 -29.81 41.31
N PHE A 569 -21.81 -28.65 40.80
CA PHE A 569 -20.89 -27.60 40.38
C PHE A 569 -20.65 -26.62 41.54
N GLU A 570 -19.42 -26.55 42.04
CA GLU A 570 -19.03 -25.48 42.97
C GLU A 570 -18.59 -24.24 42.20
N PHE A 571 -19.06 -23.06 42.64
CA PHE A 571 -18.59 -21.80 42.07
C PHE A 571 -17.10 -21.62 42.37
N PRO A 572 -16.29 -21.22 41.37
CA PRO A 572 -14.87 -20.97 41.60
C PRO A 572 -14.69 -19.79 42.56
N SER A 573 -13.83 -19.97 43.56
CA SER A 573 -13.38 -18.91 44.47
C SER A 573 -12.27 -18.09 43.80
N LYS A 574 -12.63 -16.91 43.29
CA LYS A 574 -11.70 -15.76 43.18
C LYS A 574 -12.44 -14.46 43.43
#